data_AF-A0A3R7P947-F1
#
_entry.id   AF-A0A3R7P947-F1
#
_cell.length_a   1.000
_cell.length_b   1.000
_cell.length_c   1.000
_cell.angle_alpha   90.00
_cell.angle_beta   90.00
_cell.angle_gamma   90.00
#
_symmetry.space_group_name_H-M   'P 1'
#
loop_
_entity.id
_entity.type
_entity.pdbx_description
1 polymer ?
#
loop_
_entity_poly.entity_id
_entity_poly.type
_entity_poly.pdbx_seq_one_letter_code
_entity_poly.pdbx_strand_id
1 'polypeptide(L)'
;MRSFLAVLMLLGAAAAPASAAIFTVQPGTTFYSKPKQSDQFRLELPEVRVEVPPLQDNRGFCRFKLIYKIADRDNPNLPKSAWARCVVTDRFISK
;
A
#
# COMPACT_ATOMS: atom_id res chain seq x y z
N MET A 1 29.02 -24.37 -28.23
CA MET A 1 27.75 -23.63 -28.12
C MET A 1 26.75 -24.44 -27.29
N ARG A 2 26.85 -24.45 -25.95
CA ARG A 2 25.93 -25.23 -25.11
C ARG A 2 25.72 -24.65 -23.71
N SER A 3 26.61 -23.77 -23.26
CA SER A 3 26.55 -23.15 -21.93
C SER A 3 25.71 -21.87 -21.84
N PHE A 4 25.21 -21.30 -22.95
CA PHE A 4 24.46 -20.04 -22.91
C PHE A 4 22.96 -20.20 -22.65
N LEU A 5 22.41 -21.41 -22.79
CA LEU A 5 20.97 -21.66 -22.59
C LEU A 5 20.59 -21.83 -21.10
N ALA A 6 21.54 -22.22 -20.24
CA ALA A 6 21.25 -22.43 -18.81
C ALA A 6 21.07 -21.11 -18.04
N VAL A 7 21.71 -20.02 -18.49
CA VAL A 7 21.66 -18.72 -17.79
C VAL A 7 20.30 -18.02 -17.97
N LEU A 8 19.59 -18.22 -19.08
CA LEU A 8 18.27 -17.61 -19.29
C LEU A 8 17.16 -18.21 -18.43
N MET A 9 17.25 -19.48 -18.02
CA MET A 9 16.21 -20.12 -17.20
C MET A 9 16.24 -19.71 -15.72
N LEU A 10 17.36 -19.16 -15.23
CA LEU A 10 17.47 -18.74 -13.83
C LEU A 10 16.91 -17.34 -13.54
N LEU A 11 16.61 -16.52 -14.56
CA LEU A 11 16.06 -15.17 -14.35
C LEU A 11 14.54 -15.14 -14.10
N GLY A 12 13.83 -16.25 -14.26
CA GLY A 12 12.36 -16.28 -14.14
C GLY A 12 11.80 -16.52 -12.73
N ALA A 13 12.65 -16.82 -11.74
CA ALA A 13 12.20 -17.50 -10.51
C ALA A 13 12.08 -16.63 -9.24
N ALA A 14 12.04 -15.29 -9.33
CA ALA A 14 12.03 -14.46 -8.12
C ALA A 14 11.13 -13.22 -8.21
N ALA A 15 9.84 -13.41 -8.43
CA ALA A 15 8.84 -12.44 -7.98
C ALA A 15 7.76 -13.23 -7.23
N ALA A 16 7.88 -13.31 -5.90
CA ALA A 16 6.79 -13.82 -5.08
C ALA A 16 5.53 -13.00 -5.39
N PRO A 17 4.38 -13.61 -5.66
CA PRO A 17 3.16 -12.86 -5.89
C PRO A 17 2.83 -12.12 -4.59
N ALA A 18 2.88 -10.79 -4.63
CA ALA A 18 2.34 -9.96 -3.57
C ALA A 18 0.85 -10.28 -3.43
N SER A 19 0.48 -11.09 -2.43
CA SER A 19 -0.92 -11.42 -2.18
C SER A 19 -1.65 -10.14 -1.76
N ALA A 20 -2.61 -9.71 -2.59
CA ALA A 20 -3.47 -8.58 -2.26
C ALA A 20 -4.41 -8.98 -1.11
N ALA A 21 -4.37 -8.24 0.00
CA ALA A 21 -5.22 -8.47 1.16
C ALA A 21 -5.78 -7.15 1.69
N ILE A 22 -6.92 -7.21 2.39
CA ILE A 22 -7.63 -6.04 2.91
C ILE A 22 -7.45 -5.98 4.43
N PHE A 23 -6.96 -4.85 4.94
CA PHE A 23 -6.69 -4.64 6.36
C PHE A 23 -7.39 -3.40 6.91
N THR A 24 -7.69 -3.44 8.21
CA THR A 24 -8.10 -2.28 8.97
C THR A 24 -6.87 -1.44 9.33
N VAL A 25 -6.96 -0.13 9.16
CA VAL A 25 -5.87 0.80 9.49
C VAL A 25 -5.78 0.98 11.01
N GLN A 26 -4.58 1.27 11.51
CA GLN A 26 -4.41 1.60 12.92
C GLN A 26 -5.24 2.86 13.27
N PRO A 27 -5.96 2.89 14.40
CA PRO A 27 -6.67 4.08 14.84
C PRO A 27 -5.74 5.31 14.90
N GLY A 28 -6.22 6.45 14.41
CA GLY A 28 -5.42 7.69 14.34
C GLY A 28 -4.47 7.78 13.14
N THR A 29 -4.50 6.82 12.21
CA THR A 29 -3.74 6.94 10.95
C THR A 29 -4.21 8.15 10.15
N THR A 30 -3.33 9.13 9.95
CA THR A 30 -3.60 10.29 9.10
C THR A 30 -3.29 9.97 7.64
N PHE A 31 -4.25 10.22 6.76
CA PHE A 31 -4.10 10.09 5.32
C PHE A 31 -3.85 11.43 4.64
N TYR A 32 -3.12 11.39 3.54
CA TYR A 32 -2.70 12.55 2.77
C TYR A 32 -2.90 12.30 1.26
N SER A 33 -3.22 13.36 0.52
CA SER A 33 -3.34 13.33 -0.95
C SER A 33 -1.99 13.24 -1.66
N LYS A 34 -0.91 13.64 -0.99
CA LYS A 34 0.48 13.56 -1.48
C LYS A 34 1.38 12.88 -0.43
N PRO A 35 2.55 12.36 -0.80
CA PRO A 35 3.50 11.76 0.14
C PRO A 35 4.24 12.85 0.94
N LYS A 36 3.49 13.64 1.72
CA LYS A 36 3.98 14.76 2.52
C LYS A 36 3.06 14.98 3.70
N GLN A 37 3.65 15.04 4.90
CA GLN A 37 2.95 15.37 6.13
C GLN A 37 2.75 16.89 6.18
N SER A 38 1.56 17.33 5.81
CA SER A 38 1.16 18.74 5.82
C SER A 38 -0.36 18.82 5.90
N ASP A 39 -0.89 19.73 6.70
CA ASP A 39 -2.32 19.92 6.87
C ASP A 39 -3.01 20.29 5.55
N GLN A 40 -2.32 20.96 4.64
CA GLN A 40 -2.83 21.26 3.28
C GLN A 40 -3.15 19.99 2.48
N PHE A 41 -2.41 18.89 2.71
CA PHE A 41 -2.61 17.64 1.98
C PHE A 41 -3.38 16.60 2.78
N ARG A 42 -3.73 16.90 4.03
CA ARG A 42 -4.48 15.98 4.90
C ARG A 42 -5.87 15.71 4.32
N LEU A 43 -6.26 14.44 4.36
CA LEU A 43 -7.57 13.98 3.93
C LEU A 43 -8.43 13.66 5.13
N GLU A 44 -9.62 14.24 5.18
CA GLU A 44 -10.67 13.83 6.11
C GLU A 44 -11.46 12.70 5.43
N LEU A 45 -11.22 11.47 5.89
CA LEU A 45 -11.83 10.27 5.33
C LEU A 45 -12.79 9.64 6.35
N PRO A 46 -13.88 9.01 5.90
CA PRO A 46 -14.65 8.11 6.77
C PRO A 46 -13.81 6.89 7.18
N GLU A 47 -14.40 5.98 7.94
CA GLU A 47 -13.73 4.71 8.26
C GLU A 47 -13.40 3.93 6.98
N VAL A 48 -12.11 3.69 6.75
CA VAL A 48 -11.60 3.00 5.56
C VAL A 48 -10.75 1.80 5.92
N ARG A 49 -10.83 0.78 5.08
CA ARG A 49 -9.86 -0.32 5.01
C ARG A 49 -8.89 -0.05 3.86
N VAL A 50 -7.78 -0.78 3.84
CA VAL A 50 -6.74 -0.61 2.82
C VAL A 50 -6.34 -1.92 2.18
N GLU A 51 -6.03 -1.88 0.89
CA GLU A 51 -5.36 -2.99 0.19
C GLU A 51 -3.85 -2.96 0.49
N VAL A 52 -3.29 -4.13 0.80
CA VAL A 52 -1.85 -4.34 1.02
C VAL A 52 -1.31 -5.43 0.08
N PRO A 53 -0.01 -5.45 -0.24
CA PRO A 53 1.02 -4.49 0.19
C PRO A 53 0.84 -3.10 -0.45
N PRO A 54 1.17 -2.01 0.26
CA PRO A 54 1.13 -0.67 -0.31
C PRO A 54 2.29 -0.45 -1.28
N LEU A 55 2.17 0.60 -2.10
CA LEU A 55 3.30 1.14 -2.84
C LEU A 55 4.08 2.11 -1.96
N GLN A 56 5.32 1.79 -1.63
CA GLN A 56 6.18 2.63 -0.79
C GLN A 56 6.97 3.64 -1.63
N ASP A 57 7.03 4.90 -1.18
CA ASP A 57 7.92 5.92 -1.72
C ASP A 57 9.27 5.97 -0.98
N ASN A 58 10.22 6.69 -1.57
CA ASN A 58 11.56 6.88 -1.02
C ASN A 58 11.62 7.81 0.21
N ARG A 59 10.50 8.39 0.63
CA ARG A 59 10.37 9.27 1.81
C ARG A 59 9.67 8.59 2.99
N GLY A 60 9.40 7.28 2.87
CA GLY A 60 8.75 6.50 3.92
C GLY A 60 7.24 6.72 4.00
N PHE A 61 6.60 7.09 2.88
CA PHE A 61 5.15 7.09 2.74
C PHE A 61 4.69 5.88 1.94
N CYS A 62 3.55 5.33 2.34
CA CYS A 62 2.91 4.19 1.73
C CYS A 62 1.62 4.66 1.08
N ARG A 63 1.48 4.40 -0.23
CA ARG A 63 0.23 4.61 -0.96
C ARG A 63 -0.61 3.36 -0.88
N PHE A 64 -1.78 3.53 -0.29
CA PHE A 64 -2.79 2.49 -0.14
C PHE A 64 -3.93 2.74 -1.13
N LYS A 65 -4.52 1.66 -1.66
CA LYS A 65 -5.88 1.74 -2.22
C LYS A 65 -6.87 1.71 -1.07
N LEU A 66 -7.86 2.59 -1.13
CA LEU A 66 -8.87 2.74 -0.08
C LEU A 66 -10.09 1.88 -0.40
N ILE A 67 -10.56 1.14 0.61
CA ILE A 67 -11.75 0.30 0.55
C ILE A 67 -12.78 0.88 1.52
N TYR A 68 -13.81 1.50 0.95
CA TYR A 68 -14.89 2.15 1.69
C TYR A 68 -16.01 1.16 2.06
N LYS A 69 -16.80 1.53 3.06
CA LYS A 69 -18.07 0.85 3.36
C LYS A 69 -19.06 1.04 2.20
N ILE A 70 -20.05 0.15 2.11
CA ILE A 70 -21.08 0.20 1.06
C ILE A 70 -21.79 1.56 1.02
N ALA A 71 -22.04 2.17 2.19
CA ALA A 71 -22.68 3.48 2.30
C ALA A 71 -21.88 4.63 1.64
N ASP A 72 -20.55 4.51 1.58
CA ASP A 72 -19.65 5.56 1.09
C ASP A 72 -19.04 5.22 -0.29
N ARG A 73 -19.23 3.98 -0.77
CA ARG A 73 -18.51 3.41 -1.91
C ARG A 73 -18.67 4.21 -3.20
N ASP A 74 -19.87 4.73 -3.44
CA ASP A 74 -20.22 5.40 -4.69
C ASP A 74 -20.07 6.93 -4.60
N ASN A 75 -19.49 7.44 -3.50
CA ASN A 75 -19.25 8.87 -3.34
C ASN A 75 -18.09 9.34 -4.25
N PRO A 76 -18.35 10.20 -5.26
CA PRO A 76 -17.34 10.64 -6.21
C PRO A 76 -16.28 11.56 -5.60
N ASN A 77 -16.53 12.13 -4.43
CA ASN A 77 -15.61 13.05 -3.75
C ASN A 77 -14.55 12.31 -2.93
N LEU A 78 -14.70 11.00 -2.73
CA LEU A 78 -13.76 10.20 -1.96
C LEU A 78 -12.62 9.68 -2.86
N PRO A 79 -11.35 9.85 -2.46
CA PRO A 79 -10.24 9.40 -3.27
C PRO A 79 -10.14 7.88 -3.30
N LYS A 80 -9.72 7.31 -4.43
CA LYS A 80 -9.49 5.85 -4.55
C LYS A 80 -8.20 5.38 -3.86
N SER A 81 -7.28 6.29 -3.59
CA SER A 81 -6.00 6.00 -2.94
C SER A 81 -5.53 7.18 -2.11
N ALA A 82 -4.80 6.90 -1.04
CA ALA A 82 -4.17 7.93 -0.21
C ALA A 82 -2.80 7.49 0.29
N TRP A 83 -2.02 8.46 0.72
CA TRP A 83 -0.71 8.28 1.34
C TRP A 83 -0.84 8.31 2.85
N ALA A 84 -0.16 7.42 3.55
CA ALA A 84 0.08 7.53 4.99
C ALA A 84 1.58 7.33 5.24
N ARG A 85 2.06 7.67 6.44
CA ARG A 85 3.39 7.20 6.85
C ARG A 85 3.36 5.69 6.78
N CYS A 86 4.39 5.09 6.20
CA CYS A 86 4.59 3.66 6.40
C CYS A 86 4.86 3.49 7.89
N VAL A 87 3.82 3.16 8.66
CA VAL A 87 4.04 2.55 9.97
C VAL A 87 4.87 1.32 9.67
N VAL A 88 6.01 1.22 10.34
CA VAL A 88 6.77 -0.02 10.39
C VAL A 88 5.74 -1.01 10.91
N THR A 89 5.14 -1.82 10.03
CA THR A 89 4.62 -3.09 10.46
C THR A 89 5.83 -3.70 11.12
N ASP A 90 5.86 -3.70 12.45
CA ASP A 90 6.81 -4.50 13.19
C ASP A 90 6.77 -5.83 12.46
N ARG A 91 7.87 -6.12 11.75
CA ARG A 91 7.98 -7.39 11.05
C ARG A 91 7.67 -8.36 12.15
N PHE A 92 6.59 -9.11 12.01
CA PHE A 92 6.34 -10.23 12.87
C PHE A 92 7.49 -11.19 12.54
N ILE A 93 8.62 -11.01 13.23
CA ILE A 93 9.71 -11.96 13.23
C ILE A 93 9.16 -13.07 14.11
N SER A 94 8.49 -14.04 13.47
CA SER A 94 8.39 -15.37 14.07
C SER A 94 9.82 -15.79 14.33
N LYS A 95 10.18 -15.94 15.61
CA LYS A 95 11.31 -16.78 15.98
C LYS A 95 11.04 -18.21 15.55
#